data_AF-A0A522WE50-F1
#
_entry.id   AF-A0A522WE50-F1
#
_cell.length_a   1.000
_cell.length_b   1.000
_cell.length_c   1.000
_cell.angle_alpha   90.00
_cell.angle_beta   90.00
_cell.angle_gamma   90.00
#
_symmetry.space_group_name_H-M   'P 1'
#
loop_
_entity.id
_entity.type
_entity.pdbx_description
1 polymer ?
#
loop_
_entity_poly.entity_id
_entity_poly.type
_entity_poly.pdbx_seq_one_letter_code
_entity_poly.pdbx_strand_id
1 'polypeptide(L)'
;MNNNGKTKYFLVSPASYADKKPRPFYWSVDNGDKWIGIARGIWRPKDANDIVTEAVEAEDLTDLDWKKTPFHNNSLVSGWLSRDGKFYGCPSKFHDIIAYCVLGVKVAELEKRGWVRIYDSNWFVCEQRLSAEQRNWLSMTGYKVLDSF
;
A
#
# COMPACT_ATOMS: atom_id res chain seq x y z
N MET A 1 13.96 25.77 20.21
CA MET A 1 13.00 25.54 19.10
C MET A 1 12.52 24.11 19.23
N ASN A 2 11.31 23.91 19.75
CA ASN A 2 10.77 22.57 20.01
C ASN A 2 10.25 21.99 18.68
N ASN A 3 11.11 21.25 17.96
CA ASN A 3 10.67 20.45 16.83
C ASN A 3 9.99 19.19 17.37
N ASN A 4 8.67 19.24 17.40
CA ASN A 4 7.83 18.20 17.98
C ASN A 4 7.69 16.96 17.05
N GLY A 5 8.78 16.51 16.40
CA GLY A 5 8.92 15.25 15.63
C GLY A 5 7.93 14.97 14.47
N LYS A 6 6.85 15.74 14.35
CA LYS A 6 5.71 15.46 13.51
C LYS A 6 5.81 16.18 12.17
N THR A 7 5.54 15.44 11.11
CA THR A 7 5.43 15.97 9.76
C THR A 7 3.96 16.16 9.40
N LYS A 8 3.62 17.26 8.73
CA LYS A 8 2.27 17.52 8.24
C LYS A 8 2.10 16.91 6.85
N TYR A 9 1.17 15.98 6.73
CA TYR A 9 0.79 15.28 5.51
C TYR A 9 -0.58 15.74 5.03
N PHE A 10 -0.79 15.69 3.72
CA PHE A 10 -2.01 16.09 3.05
C PHE A 10 -2.51 14.94 2.17
N LEU A 11 -3.80 14.63 2.25
CA LEU A 11 -4.43 13.69 1.35
C LEU A 11 -4.88 14.43 0.09
N VAL A 12 -4.09 14.30 -0.97
CA VAL A 12 -4.21 15.12 -2.18
C VAL A 12 -4.61 14.26 -3.37
N SER A 13 -5.57 14.75 -4.16
CA SER A 13 -5.77 14.31 -5.52
C SER A 13 -5.32 15.39 -6.51
N PRO A 14 -4.22 15.17 -7.24
CA PRO A 14 -3.74 16.08 -8.27
C PRO A 14 -4.78 16.41 -9.35
N ALA A 15 -4.74 17.62 -9.89
CA ALA A 15 -5.60 18.07 -11.00
C ALA A 15 -5.50 17.15 -12.23
N SER A 16 -4.33 16.56 -12.48
CA SER A 16 -4.10 15.60 -13.56
C SER A 16 -4.90 14.30 -13.45
N TYR A 17 -5.62 14.08 -12.33
CA TYR A 17 -6.53 12.97 -12.15
C TYR A 17 -8.01 13.38 -12.08
N ALA A 18 -8.35 14.62 -12.48
CA ALA A 18 -9.73 15.10 -12.45
C ALA A 18 -10.71 14.27 -13.31
N ASP A 19 -10.21 13.62 -14.36
CA ASP A 19 -10.97 12.74 -15.25
C ASP A 19 -11.11 11.29 -14.73
N LYS A 20 -10.33 10.90 -13.72
CA LYS A 20 -10.34 9.53 -13.17
C LYS A 20 -11.55 9.33 -12.26
N LYS A 21 -12.24 8.19 -12.45
CA LYS A 21 -13.38 7.77 -11.63
C LYS A 21 -13.16 6.34 -11.10
N PRO A 22 -13.10 6.13 -9.77
CA PRO A 22 -13.01 7.16 -8.74
C PRO A 22 -11.70 7.97 -8.83
N ARG A 23 -11.74 9.22 -8.37
CA ARG A 23 -10.55 10.07 -8.35
C ARG A 23 -9.58 9.57 -7.27
N PRO A 24 -8.33 9.24 -7.60
CA PRO A 24 -7.38 8.69 -6.63
C PRO A 24 -6.79 9.78 -5.73
N PHE A 25 -6.54 9.44 -4.46
CA PHE A 25 -5.91 10.31 -3.47
C PHE A 25 -4.61 9.71 -2.95
N TYR A 26 -3.66 10.57 -2.62
CA TYR A 26 -2.33 10.18 -2.17
C TYR A 26 -1.84 11.06 -1.02
N TRP A 27 -1.28 10.44 0.01
CA TRP A 27 -0.56 11.17 1.06
C TRP A 27 0.67 11.86 0.48
N SER A 28 0.75 13.18 0.70
CA SER A 28 1.80 14.05 0.18
C SER A 28 2.26 15.03 1.26
N VAL A 29 3.50 15.50 1.17
CA VAL A 29 3.94 16.70 1.92
C VAL A 29 3.92 17.92 1.01
N ASP A 30 3.73 19.07 1.64
CA ASP A 30 3.80 20.39 1.01
C ASP A 30 5.25 20.90 1.03
N ASN A 31 5.80 21.22 -0.14
CA ASN A 31 7.12 21.84 -0.27
C ASN A 31 7.05 23.29 -0.82
N GLY A 32 5.93 23.98 -0.59
CA GLY A 32 5.65 25.32 -1.09
C GLY A 32 4.98 25.28 -2.46
N ASP A 33 5.76 25.07 -3.52
CA ASP A 33 5.29 25.08 -4.92
C ASP A 33 4.84 23.71 -5.44
N LYS A 34 5.09 22.65 -4.65
CA LYS A 34 4.90 21.25 -5.07
C LYS A 34 4.30 20.39 -3.96
N TRP A 35 3.58 19.36 -4.40
CA TRP A 35 3.27 18.17 -3.61
C TRP A 35 4.34 17.11 -3.82
N ILE A 36 4.83 16.52 -2.72
CA ILE A 36 5.72 15.36 -2.76
C ILE A 36 4.94 14.15 -2.26
N GLY A 37 4.55 13.25 -3.17
CA GLY A 37 3.81 12.02 -2.87
C GLY A 37 4.71 10.99 -2.18
N ILE A 38 4.40 10.68 -0.92
CA ILE A 38 5.35 10.04 -0.01
C ILE A 38 5.67 8.59 -0.37
N ALA A 39 4.67 7.83 -0.79
CA ALA A 39 4.84 6.42 -1.13
C ALA A 39 5.77 6.19 -2.34
N ARG A 40 5.91 7.18 -3.25
CA ARG A 40 6.64 7.02 -4.51
C ARG A 40 7.74 8.06 -4.73
N GLY A 41 7.91 9.01 -3.81
CA GLY A 41 8.77 10.17 -4.00
C GLY A 41 8.41 10.99 -5.25
N ILE A 42 7.13 11.01 -5.64
CA ILE A 42 6.71 11.69 -6.88
C ILE A 42 6.46 13.16 -6.59
N TRP A 43 7.13 14.00 -7.35
CA TRP A 43 7.00 15.44 -7.31
C TRP A 43 5.89 15.88 -8.27
N ARG A 44 4.99 16.73 -7.80
CA ARG A 44 3.93 17.32 -8.62
C ARG A 44 3.83 18.81 -8.34
N PRO A 45 3.89 19.70 -9.35
CA PRO A 45 3.53 21.09 -9.18
C PRO A 45 2.11 21.20 -8.61
N LYS A 46 1.89 22.17 -7.72
CA LYS A 46 0.53 22.47 -7.26
C LYS A 46 -0.29 23.09 -8.38
N ASP A 47 -1.55 22.71 -8.43
CA ASP A 47 -2.55 23.27 -9.33
C ASP A 47 -3.77 23.77 -8.54
N ALA A 48 -4.43 24.82 -9.04
CA ALA A 48 -5.63 25.37 -8.41
C ALA A 48 -6.80 24.36 -8.35
N ASN A 49 -6.77 23.31 -9.19
CA ASN A 49 -7.76 22.24 -9.26
C ASN A 49 -7.33 20.97 -8.52
N ASP A 50 -6.21 21.01 -7.78
CA ASP A 50 -5.89 19.98 -6.82
C ASP A 50 -6.97 19.92 -5.74
N ILE A 51 -7.37 18.71 -5.35
CA ILE A 51 -8.28 18.53 -4.23
C ILE A 51 -7.48 18.05 -3.04
N VAL A 52 -7.54 18.79 -1.95
CA VAL A 52 -7.04 18.37 -0.64
C VAL A 52 -8.24 18.05 0.23
N THR A 53 -8.35 16.82 0.71
CA THR A 53 -9.48 16.41 1.57
C THR A 53 -9.10 16.38 3.05
N GLU A 54 -7.83 16.16 3.37
CA GLU A 54 -7.37 15.98 4.74
C GLU A 54 -5.96 16.54 4.93
N ALA A 55 -5.67 17.00 6.15
CA ALA A 55 -4.34 17.35 6.61
C ALA A 55 -4.11 16.74 8.00
N VAL A 56 -3.04 15.97 8.17
CA VAL A 56 -2.75 15.19 9.39
C VAL A 56 -1.30 15.41 9.79
N GLU A 57 -1.05 15.58 11.08
CA GLU A 57 0.30 15.52 11.64
C GLU A 57 0.60 14.11 12.12
N ALA A 58 1.68 13.51 11.63
CA ALA A 58 2.09 12.15 11.97
C ALA A 58 3.60 12.10 12.25
N GLU A 59 4.00 11.16 13.11
CA GLU A 59 5.41 10.92 13.44
C GLU A 59 6.01 9.91 12.46
N ASP A 60 5.26 8.87 12.12
CA ASP A 60 5.64 7.87 11.12
C ASP A 60 4.58 7.73 10.02
N LEU A 61 4.99 7.22 8.86
CA LEU A 61 4.08 6.90 7.76
C LEU A 61 3.06 5.83 8.14
N THR A 62 3.36 4.96 9.10
CA THR A 62 2.42 3.96 9.61
C THR A 62 1.19 4.57 10.29
N ASP A 63 1.28 5.85 10.71
CA ASP A 63 0.18 6.54 11.39
C ASP A 63 -0.87 7.10 10.41
N LEU A 64 -0.57 7.12 9.11
CA LEU A 64 -1.47 7.61 8.07
C LEU A 64 -2.48 6.54 7.66
N ASP A 65 -3.72 6.94 7.35
CA ASP A 65 -4.71 5.99 6.84
C ASP A 65 -4.50 5.71 5.34
N TRP A 66 -3.74 4.67 5.04
CA TRP A 66 -3.44 4.25 3.67
C TRP A 66 -4.60 3.54 2.96
N LYS A 67 -5.69 3.19 3.66
CA LYS A 67 -6.93 2.66 3.04
C LYS A 67 -7.59 3.69 2.13
N LYS A 68 -7.29 4.98 2.33
CA LYS A 68 -7.77 6.09 1.51
C LYS A 68 -6.99 6.27 0.21
N THR A 69 -5.95 5.46 -0.01
CA THR A 69 -5.07 5.54 -1.17
C THR A 69 -5.18 4.29 -2.04
N PRO A 70 -4.82 4.37 -3.34
CA PRO A 70 -4.76 3.19 -4.21
C PRO A 70 -3.75 2.12 -3.79
N PHE A 71 -2.90 2.38 -2.79
CA PHE A 71 -1.88 1.43 -2.33
C PHE A 71 -2.46 0.29 -1.48
N HIS A 72 -3.71 0.41 -1.02
CA HIS A 72 -4.40 -0.65 -0.33
C HIS A 72 -5.79 -0.87 -0.94
N ASN A 73 -5.94 -1.98 -1.67
CA ASN A 73 -7.16 -2.35 -2.35
C ASN A 73 -7.29 -3.88 -2.44
N ASN A 74 -8.16 -4.45 -1.61
CA ASN A 74 -8.38 -5.89 -1.53
C ASN A 74 -9.12 -6.49 -2.72
N SER A 75 -9.59 -5.67 -3.67
CA SER A 75 -10.16 -6.14 -4.94
C SER A 75 -9.10 -6.42 -6.01
N LEU A 76 -7.82 -6.14 -5.73
CA LEU A 76 -6.70 -6.43 -6.64
C LEU A 76 -6.25 -7.89 -6.51
N VAL A 77 -5.56 -8.38 -7.54
CA VAL A 77 -5.03 -9.75 -7.62
C VAL A 77 -3.60 -9.89 -7.11
N SER A 78 -3.05 -8.83 -6.55
CA SER A 78 -1.68 -8.77 -6.04
C SER A 78 -1.69 -8.17 -4.64
N GLY A 79 -0.75 -8.59 -3.80
CA GLY A 79 -0.71 -8.16 -2.41
C GLY A 79 0.03 -9.11 -1.50
N TRP A 80 -0.31 -9.05 -0.22
CA TRP A 80 0.18 -9.96 0.81
C TRP A 80 -0.95 -10.80 1.38
N LEU A 81 -0.70 -12.09 1.57
CA LEU A 81 -1.61 -13.01 2.23
C LEU A 81 -0.96 -13.53 3.52
N SER A 82 -1.58 -13.21 4.65
CA SER A 82 -1.13 -13.65 5.96
C SER A 82 -1.31 -15.15 6.17
N ARG A 83 -0.70 -15.69 7.23
CA ARG A 83 -0.79 -17.12 7.57
C ARG A 83 -2.19 -17.58 7.94
N ASP A 84 -3.05 -16.70 8.42
CA ASP A 84 -4.46 -16.95 8.72
C ASP A 84 -5.39 -16.71 7.52
N GLY A 85 -4.84 -16.46 6.32
CA GLY A 85 -5.62 -16.33 5.08
C GLY A 85 -6.25 -14.95 4.87
N LYS A 86 -5.78 -13.92 5.57
CA LYS A 86 -6.23 -12.54 5.37
C LYS A 86 -5.42 -11.85 4.28
N PHE A 87 -6.12 -11.36 3.26
CA PHE A 87 -5.51 -10.70 2.12
C PHE A 87 -5.44 -9.18 2.28
N TYR A 88 -4.29 -8.63 1.89
CA TYR A 88 -3.97 -7.22 1.88
C TYR A 88 -3.52 -6.86 0.47
N GLY A 89 -4.48 -6.42 -0.35
CA GLY A 89 -4.26 -6.17 -1.77
C GLY A 89 -3.55 -4.85 -2.02
N CYS A 90 -2.62 -4.84 -2.97
CA CYS A 90 -1.92 -3.65 -3.46
C CYS A 90 -1.59 -3.81 -4.94
N PRO A 91 -1.29 -2.74 -5.70
CA PRO A 91 -0.80 -2.94 -7.06
C PRO A 91 0.56 -3.65 -7.05
N SER A 92 0.84 -4.44 -8.09
CA SER A 92 1.92 -5.45 -8.12
C SER A 92 3.34 -4.92 -7.90
N LYS A 93 3.57 -3.61 -8.03
CA LYS A 93 4.88 -2.96 -7.80
C LYS A 93 4.99 -2.28 -6.43
N PHE A 94 4.02 -2.47 -5.54
CA PHE A 94 3.90 -1.72 -4.29
C PHE A 94 3.74 -2.59 -3.04
N HIS A 95 4.14 -3.86 -3.10
CA HIS A 95 4.17 -4.75 -1.93
C HIS A 95 4.94 -4.17 -0.73
N ASP A 96 6.06 -3.51 -1.00
CA ASP A 96 6.92 -2.93 0.02
C ASP A 96 6.24 -1.74 0.71
N ILE A 97 5.46 -0.97 -0.05
CA ILE A 97 4.69 0.16 0.46
C ILE A 97 3.60 -0.36 1.40
N ILE A 98 2.78 -1.32 0.97
CA ILE A 98 1.73 -1.86 1.84
C ILE A 98 2.33 -2.57 3.08
N ALA A 99 3.46 -3.26 2.93
CA ALA A 99 4.15 -3.91 4.05
C ALA A 99 4.54 -2.89 5.12
N TYR A 100 5.25 -1.83 4.74
CA TYR A 100 5.63 -0.80 5.70
C TYR A 100 4.44 0.04 6.16
N CYS A 101 3.75 0.68 5.22
CA CYS A 101 2.79 1.73 5.49
C CYS A 101 1.45 1.23 6.07
N VAL A 102 1.01 0.02 5.70
CA VAL A 102 -0.28 -0.54 6.18
C VAL A 102 -0.06 -1.58 7.27
N LEU A 103 0.94 -2.44 7.12
CA LEU A 103 1.19 -3.53 8.07
C LEU A 103 2.17 -3.13 9.18
N GLY A 104 2.97 -2.06 8.99
CA GLY A 104 4.00 -1.66 9.96
C GLY A 104 5.18 -2.63 10.04
N VAL A 105 5.41 -3.44 9.00
CA VAL A 105 6.40 -4.53 9.02
C VAL A 105 7.29 -4.47 7.78
N LYS A 106 8.58 -4.78 7.93
CA LYS A 106 9.50 -4.91 6.80
C LYS A 106 9.18 -6.15 5.97
N VAL A 107 9.39 -6.07 4.66
CA VAL A 107 9.16 -7.18 3.72
C VAL A 107 9.84 -8.48 4.18
N ALA A 108 11.13 -8.42 4.49
CA ALA A 108 11.91 -9.58 4.95
C ALA A 108 11.33 -10.23 6.22
N GLU A 109 10.68 -9.45 7.07
CA GLU A 109 10.04 -9.97 8.28
C GLU A 109 8.70 -10.64 7.97
N LEU A 110 7.91 -10.13 7.01
CA LEU A 110 6.71 -10.82 6.52
C LEU A 110 7.05 -12.16 5.86
N GLU A 111 8.07 -12.17 5.01
CA GLU A 111 8.56 -13.36 4.32
C GLU A 111 9.03 -14.42 5.34
N LYS A 112 9.84 -14.02 6.32
CA LYS A 112 10.27 -14.89 7.43
C LYS A 112 9.09 -15.40 8.29
N ARG A 113 8.04 -14.60 8.48
CA ARG A 113 6.80 -14.99 9.17
C ARG A 113 5.92 -15.90 8.31
N GLY A 114 6.33 -16.24 7.09
CA GLY A 114 5.59 -17.13 6.18
C GLY A 114 4.36 -16.49 5.57
N TRP A 115 4.35 -15.17 5.39
CA TRP A 115 3.35 -14.51 4.57
C TRP A 115 3.64 -14.76 3.08
N VAL A 116 2.58 -14.89 2.28
CA VAL A 116 2.71 -15.07 0.83
C VAL A 116 2.72 -13.71 0.16
N ARG A 117 3.73 -13.48 -0.68
CA ARG A 117 3.78 -12.35 -1.62
C ARG A 117 3.13 -12.77 -2.93
N ILE A 118 2.03 -12.12 -3.28
CA ILE A 118 1.23 -12.45 -4.47
C ILE A 118 1.47 -11.37 -5.53
N TYR A 119 2.04 -11.73 -6.67
CA TYR A 119 2.31 -10.80 -7.77
C TYR A 119 1.16 -10.71 -8.77
N ASP A 120 0.49 -11.83 -9.02
CA ASP A 120 -0.74 -11.95 -9.80
C ASP A 120 -1.41 -13.32 -9.53
N SER A 121 -2.51 -13.61 -10.23
CA SER A 121 -3.28 -14.86 -10.10
C SER A 121 -2.50 -16.14 -10.39
N ASN A 122 -1.39 -16.05 -11.13
CA ASN A 122 -0.58 -17.17 -11.56
C ASN A 122 0.78 -17.22 -10.86
N TRP A 123 1.18 -16.15 -10.18
CA TRP A 123 2.51 -16.03 -9.59
C TRP A 123 2.51 -15.57 -8.13
N PHE A 124 2.85 -16.57 -7.32
CA PHE A 124 3.19 -16.63 -5.91
C PHE A 124 4.64 -16.64 -5.45
N VAL A 125 5.01 -16.03 -4.31
CA VAL A 125 6.20 -16.45 -3.56
C VAL A 125 5.89 -16.58 -2.06
N CYS A 126 6.37 -17.64 -1.42
CA CYS A 126 6.37 -17.81 0.03
C CYS A 126 7.66 -18.53 0.45
N GLU A 127 8.38 -18.01 1.43
CA GLU A 127 9.63 -18.62 1.93
C GLU A 127 9.40 -19.78 2.90
N GLN A 128 8.13 -20.03 3.26
CA GLN A 128 7.72 -21.06 4.20
C GLN A 128 6.66 -21.95 3.55
N ARG A 129 6.46 -23.15 4.11
CA ARG A 129 5.32 -23.99 3.72
C ARG A 129 4.00 -23.23 3.98
N LEU A 130 3.14 -23.20 2.97
CA LEU A 130 1.81 -22.61 3.05
C LEU A 130 0.98 -23.22 4.18
N SER A 131 0.30 -22.39 4.97
CA SER A 131 -0.72 -22.84 5.92
C SER A 131 -1.94 -23.41 5.20
N ALA A 132 -2.83 -24.07 5.95
CA ALA A 132 -4.09 -24.56 5.41
C ALA A 132 -4.96 -23.38 4.93
N GLU A 133 -4.99 -22.30 5.68
CA GLU A 133 -5.76 -21.09 5.39
C GLU A 133 -5.28 -20.39 4.13
N GLN A 134 -3.95 -20.30 3.95
CA GLN A 134 -3.35 -19.75 2.72
C GLN A 134 -3.70 -20.60 1.49
N ARG A 135 -3.57 -21.93 1.59
CA ARG A 135 -3.95 -22.86 0.51
C ARG A 135 -5.42 -22.77 0.16
N ASN A 136 -6.29 -22.71 1.17
CA ASN A 136 -7.72 -22.57 1.00
C ASN A 136 -8.04 -21.26 0.29
N TRP A 137 -7.48 -20.14 0.77
CA TRP A 137 -7.70 -18.84 0.16
C TRP A 137 -7.25 -18.81 -1.30
N LEU A 138 -6.02 -19.24 -1.60
CA LEU A 138 -5.47 -19.27 -2.96
C LEU A 138 -6.33 -20.13 -3.90
N SER A 139 -6.72 -21.33 -3.44
CA SER A 139 -7.55 -22.24 -4.26
C SER A 139 -8.94 -21.69 -4.51
N MET A 140 -9.59 -21.13 -3.47
CA MET A 140 -10.95 -20.55 -3.59
C MET A 140 -10.98 -19.31 -4.49
N THR A 141 -9.88 -18.57 -4.55
CA THR A 141 -9.77 -17.35 -5.36
C THR A 141 -9.18 -17.60 -6.76
N GLY A 142 -8.99 -18.88 -7.13
CA GLY A 142 -8.57 -19.28 -8.47
C GLY A 142 -7.08 -19.14 -8.75
N TYR A 143 -6.24 -18.98 -7.72
CA TYR A 143 -4.79 -18.92 -7.87
C TYR A 143 -4.23 -20.32 -8.08
N LYS A 144 -3.28 -20.44 -9.01
CA LYS A 144 -2.61 -21.72 -9.26
C LYS A 144 -1.66 -22.06 -8.11
N VAL A 145 -2.04 -22.99 -7.24
CA VAL A 145 -1.19 -23.45 -6.13
C VAL A 145 -0.11 -24.37 -6.67
N LEU A 146 1.11 -23.87 -6.76
CA LEU A 146 2.32 -24.65 -7.06
C LEU A 146 3.12 -24.83 -5.77
N ASP A 147 2.83 -25.90 -5.03
CA ASP A 147 3.66 -26.26 -3.87
C ASP A 147 5.06 -26.63 -4.36
N SER A 148 6.07 -25.91 -3.89
CA SER A 148 7.49 -26.14 -4.23
C SER A 148 8.36 -26.53 -3.03
N PHE A 149 7.75 -27.00 -1.94
CA PHE A 149 8.46 -27.44 -0.72
C PHE A 149 7.96 -28.78 -0.20
#